data_AF-A0A4P2V3I2-F1
#
_entry.id   AF-A0A4P2V3I2-F1
#
_cell.length_a   1.000
_cell.length_b   1.000
_cell.length_c   1.000
_cell.angle_alpha   90.00
_cell.angle_beta   90.00
_cell.angle_gamma   90.00
#
_symmetry.space_group_name_H-M   'P 1'
#
loop_
_entity.id
_entity.type
_entity.pdbx_description
1 polymer ?
#
loop_
_entity_poly.entity_id
_entity_poly.type
_entity_poly.pdbx_seq_one_letter_code
_entity_poly.pdbx_strand_id
1 'polypeptide(L)' 'MKRKIFLYSKSNKTLYKTYKICLYIIKNNKFKILKLGIYNSQLNIFSCIYYKLLKYLKYNYILNKNLLKLLLYNIK' A
#
# COMPACT_ATOMS: atom_id res chain seq x y z
N MET A 1 -10.49 15.09 -3.64
CA MET A 1 -9.99 13.76 -4.07
C MET A 1 -9.55 12.97 -2.84
N LYS A 2 -9.97 11.70 -2.71
CA LYS A 2 -9.82 10.93 -1.45
C LYS A 2 -8.35 10.53 -1.20
N ARG A 3 -7.79 10.91 -0.04
CA ARG A 3 -6.50 10.46 0.50
C ARG A 3 -6.55 8.95 0.76
N LYS A 4 -5.92 8.15 -0.09
CA LYS A 4 -6.04 6.69 -0.07
C LYS A 4 -4.70 5.99 -0.04
N ILE A 5 -4.65 4.88 0.68
CA ILE A 5 -3.58 3.89 0.62
C ILE A 5 -4.18 2.63 0.01
N PHE A 6 -3.59 2.12 -1.07
CA PHE A 6 -4.16 1.02 -1.83
C PHE A 6 -3.08 0.08 -2.36
N LEU A 7 -3.51 -1.14 -2.69
CA LEU A 7 -2.70 -2.11 -3.40
C LEU A 7 -2.81 -1.84 -4.89
N TYR A 8 -1.68 -1.66 -5.54
CA TYR A 8 -1.55 -1.50 -6.97
C TYR A 8 -0.84 -2.73 -7.54
N SER A 9 -1.54 -3.54 -8.32
CA SER A 9 -0.91 -4.59 -9.12
C SER A 9 -0.26 -3.97 -10.35
N LYS A 10 1.02 -4.26 -10.57
CA LYS A 10 1.65 -4.03 -11.88
C LYS A 10 1.89 -5.41 -12.51
N SER A 11 1.70 -5.51 -13.82
CA SER A 11 2.22 -6.62 -14.61
C SER A 11 3.73 -6.68 -14.43
N ASN A 12 4.22 -7.77 -13.84
CA ASN A 12 5.64 -8.06 -13.71
C ASN A 12 6.02 -9.16 -14.69
N LYS A 13 7.32 -9.25 -15.01
CA LYS A 13 7.91 -10.38 -15.76
C LYS A 13 7.93 -11.69 -14.95
N THR A 14 7.69 -11.62 -13.65
CA THR A 14 7.68 -12.78 -12.75
C THR A 14 6.38 -13.57 -12.91
N LEU A 15 6.48 -14.91 -12.78
CA LEU A 15 5.34 -15.84 -12.86
C LEU A 15 4.21 -15.48 -11.87
N TYR A 16 4.58 -14.87 -10.74
CA TYR A 16 3.68 -14.54 -9.64
C TYR A 16 3.24 -13.07 -9.62
N LYS A 17 1.98 -12.83 -9.27
CA LYS A 17 1.42 -11.48 -9.14
C LYS A 17 1.97 -10.77 -7.91
N THR A 18 2.63 -9.64 -8.13
CA THR A 18 3.06 -8.75 -7.05
C THR A 18 2.21 -7.49 -6.99
N TYR A 19 1.88 -7.07 -5.78
CA TYR A 19 1.17 -5.84 -5.49
C TYR A 19 2.11 -4.86 -4.80
N LYS A 20 2.07 -3.59 -5.20
CA LYS A 20 2.75 -2.50 -4.51
C LYS A 20 1.76 -1.85 -3.56
N ILE A 21 2.18 -1.60 -2.32
CA ILE A 21 1.40 -0.79 -1.39
C ILE A 21 1.73 0.67 -1.73
N CYS A 22 0.75 1.41 -2.21
CA CYS A 22 0.92 2.75 -2.74
C CYS A 22 0.05 3.74 -1.97
N LEU A 23 0.64 4.89 -1.66
CA LEU A 23 -0.03 6.04 -1.08
C LEU A 23 -0.31 7.06 -2.18
N TYR A 24 -1.55 7.54 -2.20
CA TYR A 24 -2.03 8.55 -3.12
C TYR A 24 -1.94 9.95 -2.50
N ILE A 25 -0.99 10.79 -2.94
CA ILE A 25 -0.85 12.18 -2.47
C ILE A 25 -1.23 13.15 -3.59
N ILE A 26 -2.04 14.17 -3.26
CA ILE A 26 -2.16 15.38 -4.07
C ILE A 26 -1.59 16.54 -3.27
N LYS A 27 -0.64 17.25 -3.88
CA LYS A 27 -0.12 18.51 -3.34
C LYS A 27 0.01 19.51 -4.49
N ASN A 28 -0.55 20.71 -4.32
CA ASN A 28 -0.50 21.80 -5.31
C ASN A 28 -0.90 21.35 -6.73
N ASN A 29 -2.04 20.67 -6.85
CA ASN A 29 -2.55 20.06 -8.10
C ASN A 29 -1.64 19.02 -8.76
N LYS A 30 -0.49 18.67 -8.17
CA LYS A 30 0.38 17.60 -8.65
C LYS A 30 0.07 16.30 -7.95
N PHE A 31 -0.09 15.28 -8.76
CA PHE A 31 -0.31 13.90 -8.35
C PHE A 31 1.02 13.23 -8.03
N LYS A 32 1.11 12.58 -6.86
CA LYS A 32 2.29 11.80 -6.48
C LYS A 32 1.86 10.47 -5.87
N ILE A 33 2.38 9.37 -6.42
CA ILE A 33 2.29 8.04 -5.79
C ILE A 33 3.58 7.78 -5.03
N LEU A 34 3.44 7.45 -3.75
CA LEU A 34 4.56 7.03 -2.92
C LEU A 34 4.44 5.53 -2.62
N LYS A 35 5.49 4.77 -2.95
CA LYS A 35 5.56 3.35 -2.63
C LYS A 35 5.87 3.18 -1.14
N LEU A 36 4.99 2.49 -0.43
CA LEU A 36 5.14 2.14 0.99
C LEU A 36 5.57 0.70 1.21
N GLY A 37 5.43 -0.17 0.21
CA GLY A 37 5.74 -1.59 0.40
C GLY A 37 5.42 -2.46 -0.80
N ILE A 38 5.52 -3.77 -0.57
CA ILE A 38 5.19 -4.83 -1.52
C ILE A 38 4.43 -5.95 -0.82
N TYR A 39 3.58 -6.62 -1.59
CA TYR A 39 2.84 -7.79 -1.20
C TYR A 39 2.87 -8.82 -2.33
N ASN A 40 3.17 -10.07 -2.01
CA ASN A 40 3.02 -11.21 -2.89
C ASN A 40 2.40 -12.36 -2.11
N SER A 41 1.18 -12.74 -2.49
CA SER A 41 0.43 -13.82 -1.84
C SER A 41 1.07 -15.19 -2.02
N GLN A 42 1.67 -15.44 -3.19
CA GLN A 42 2.19 -16.77 -3.57
C GLN A 42 3.55 -17.06 -2.92
N LEU A 43 4.35 -16.01 -2.72
CA LEU A 43 5.64 -16.11 -2.03
C LEU A 43 5.55 -15.81 -0.52
N ASN A 44 4.34 -15.57 0.00
CA ASN A 44 4.10 -15.12 1.39
C ASN A 44 4.96 -13.90 1.79
N ILE A 45 5.19 -12.98 0.85
CA ILE A 45 5.98 -11.78 1.09
C ILE A 45 5.04 -10.65 1.45
N PHE A 46 5.18 -10.10 2.65
CA PHE A 46 4.60 -8.83 3.02
C PHE A 46 5.67 -7.93 3.63
N SER A 47 5.93 -6.79 2.98
CA SER A 47 6.89 -5.81 3.47
C SER A 47 6.30 -4.42 3.34
N CYS A 48 6.26 -3.69 4.46
CA CYS A 48 5.71 -2.34 4.53
C CYS A 48 6.61 -1.44 5.38
N ILE A 49 6.76 -0.18 4.98
CA ILE A 49 7.44 0.85 5.77
C ILE A 49 6.43 1.39 6.81
N TYR A 50 6.33 0.68 7.94
CA TYR A 50 5.31 0.92 8.97
C TYR A 50 5.30 2.34 9.52
N TYR A 51 6.47 2.96 9.79
CA TYR A 51 6.51 4.34 10.31
C TYR A 51 5.88 5.35 9.33
N LYS A 52 6.08 5.16 8.02
CA LYS A 52 5.45 6.01 6.99
C LYS A 52 3.95 5.74 6.95
N LEU A 53 3.54 4.47 6.95
CA LEU A 53 2.13 4.09 6.95
C LEU A 53 1.39 4.76 8.12
N LEU A 54 1.90 4.61 9.35
CA LEU A 54 1.32 5.19 10.57
C LEU A 54 1.25 6.72 10.51
N LYS A 55 2.30 7.38 10.00
CA LYS A 55 2.29 8.83 9.78
C LYS A 55 1.13 9.28 8.89
N TYR A 56 0.85 8.55 7.80
CA TYR A 56 -0.25 8.91 6.91
C TYR A 56 -1.63 8.53 7.45
N LEU A 57 -1.73 7.44 8.22
CA LEU A 57 -2.96 7.12 8.95
C LEU A 57 -3.34 8.24 9.92
N LYS A 58 -2.36 8.81 10.64
CA LYS A 58 -2.55 9.99 11.50
C LYS A 58 -3.06 11.22 10.72
N TYR A 59 -2.81 11.30 9.41
CA TYR A 59 -3.31 12.38 8.53
C TYR A 59 -4.64 12.05 7.83
N ASN A 60 -5.42 11.11 8.39
CA ASN A 60 -6.72 10.67 7.89
C ASN A 60 -6.68 10.06 6.48
N TYR A 61 -5.58 9.39 6.13
CA TYR A 61 -5.55 8.58 4.90
C TYR A 61 -6.32 7.28 5.11
N ILE A 62 -7.20 6.95 4.17
CA ILE A 62 -8.06 5.77 4.26
C ILE A 62 -7.35 4.57 3.64
N LEU A 63 -7.25 3.48 4.41
CA LEU A 63 -6.79 2.18 3.90
C LEU A 63 -7.86 1.52 3.04
N ASN A 64 -7.44 0.87 1.95
CA ASN A 64 -8.29 -0.07 1.25
C ASN A 64 -8.62 -1.29 2.16
N LYS A 65 -9.86 -1.78 2.12
CA LYS A 65 -10.35 -2.97 2.85
C LYS A 65 -9.39 -4.17 2.73
N ASN A 66 -8.84 -4.43 1.54
CA ASN A 66 -7.92 -5.55 1.33
C ASN A 66 -6.58 -5.34 2.05
N LEU A 67 -6.08 -4.10 2.08
CA LEU A 67 -4.83 -3.78 2.75
C LEU A 67 -4.99 -3.84 4.28
N LEU A 68 -6.15 -3.43 4.80
CA LEU A 68 -6.46 -3.56 6.22
C LEU A 68 -6.48 -5.03 6.65
N LYS A 69 -7.15 -5.91 5.88
CA LYS A 69 -7.14 -7.36 6.15
C LYS A 69 -5.73 -7.94 6.17
N LEU A 70 -4.88 -7.56 5.22
CA LEU A 70 -3.49 -8.01 5.16
C LEU A 70 -2.65 -7.53 6.35
N LEU A 71 -2.83 -6.28 6.77
CA LEU A 71 -2.16 -5.74 7.94
C LEU A 71 -2.56 -6.51 9.21
N LEU A 72 -3.87 -6.73 9.41
CA LEU A 72 -4.37 -7.48 10.56
C LEU A 72 -3.86 -8.93 10.59
N TYR A 73 -3.78 -9.59 9.43
CA TYR A 73 -3.27 -10.96 9.34
C TYR A 73 -1.80 -11.08 9.76
N ASN A 74 -0.99 -10.05 9.48
CA ASN A 74 0.44 -10.05 9.77
C ASN A 74 0.81 -9.53 11.17
N ILE A 75 -0.13 -8.94 11.91
CA ILE A 75 0.07 -8.46 13.30
C ILE A 75 -0.28 -9.59 14.30
N LYS A 76 0.11 -10.84 14.01
CA LYS A 76 -0.08 -11.94 14.98
C LYS A 76 0.67 -11.65 16.28
#